data_AF-A0AAJ1PYS8-F1
#
_entry.id   AF-A0AAJ1PYS8-F1
#
_cell.length_a   1.000
_cell.length_b   1.000
_cell.length_c   1.000
_cell.angle_alpha   90.00
_cell.angle_beta   90.00
_cell.angle_gamma   90.00
#
_symmetry.space_group_name_H-M   'P 1'
#
loop_
_entity.id
_entity.type
_entity.pdbx_description
1 polymer ?
#
loop_
_entity_poly.entity_id
_entity_poly.type
_entity_poly.pdbx_seq_one_letter_code
_entity_poly.pdbx_strand_id
1 'polypeptide(L)'
;MKYVRPFASTSSDSRAIAQVVVRRFAATTNLLVAGRSFAILTSASASSSLWCEVYEALGSLLSGFGAHVRFVNSVDEATADAVVVRPEEADEQSLGHISVVVGVNEAPVVRVNPSQVGMYVDKKPVVRQVPPHVQVLDSDGKLLRDPYDPKNDASYAQRRLAWARSFMPVTRATVSDLVATGALQGRHVGLALVLEPKTAVLALLLKEAGATVSVFGHADETRDDVADQLRAAGLAVFAESSATAEREEELARQFLTSGIEFLLDDGSHLIRMAHDETRAPDVLITLKGAAEETTSGIRPLRGFPLRIPVMASNDARSKTLFDNAYATGQSCLLTSLDLVDPQLQGVPLWDQRFVVVGYGDVGMGGARFARACGALVTVVELDPVRELRARMDGFQTASLLDACANADWVMSATGERDTITLEALAAMPDACVVTVSGGVTDEVALSEALKAGWTWVDSDDRAVGLLCVPATATDPALPGGAQGNEAAHRHITILDKGGCINCTAGEGNAIEIMDMSFAVQVSSLRELLRHENPTHDPLPAGLHSLPEDADNLVARRTLDLQWTTKPQPTSFAKETHV
;
A
#
# COMPACT_ATOMS: atom_id res chain seq x y z
N MET A 1 -13.61 9.69 -17.04
CA MET A 1 -12.67 8.54 -17.05
C MET A 1 -12.36 8.17 -18.50
N LYS A 2 -11.13 7.71 -18.79
CA LYS A 2 -10.67 7.26 -20.13
C LYS A 2 -10.41 5.73 -20.20
N TYR A 3 -10.33 5.05 -19.05
CA TYR A 3 -9.84 3.66 -18.91
C TYR A 3 -10.80 2.73 -18.15
N VAL A 4 -12.00 3.20 -17.83
CA VAL A 4 -13.04 2.40 -17.17
C VAL A 4 -14.32 2.62 -17.95
N ARG A 5 -15.16 1.60 -18.03
CA ARG A 5 -16.50 1.66 -18.63
C ARG A 5 -17.25 2.93 -18.14
N PRO A 6 -17.86 3.72 -19.04
CA PRO A 6 -18.57 4.93 -18.63
C PRO A 6 -19.71 4.62 -17.66
N PHE A 7 -19.60 5.14 -16.44
CA PHE A 7 -20.68 5.15 -15.44
C PHE A 7 -21.37 6.52 -15.41
N ALA A 8 -22.60 6.55 -14.89
CA ALA A 8 -23.36 7.78 -14.73
C ALA A 8 -22.63 8.78 -13.79
N SER A 9 -22.83 10.08 -13.99
CA SER A 9 -22.22 11.13 -13.15
C SER A 9 -22.54 10.91 -11.68
N THR A 10 -21.50 10.59 -10.90
CA THR A 10 -21.55 10.29 -9.47
C THR A 10 -21.40 11.52 -8.58
N SER A 11 -21.23 12.72 -9.15
CA SER A 11 -20.92 13.98 -8.44
C SER A 11 -21.98 14.49 -7.45
N SER A 12 -23.12 13.81 -7.33
CA SER A 12 -24.16 14.05 -6.30
C SER A 12 -24.56 12.78 -5.53
N ASP A 13 -23.87 11.66 -5.75
CA ASP A 13 -24.04 10.43 -4.98
C ASP A 13 -23.22 10.53 -3.69
N SER A 14 -23.88 10.43 -2.54
CA SER A 14 -23.25 10.51 -1.22
C SER A 14 -22.12 9.49 -1.01
N ARG A 15 -22.22 8.31 -1.65
CA ARG A 15 -21.19 7.26 -1.59
C ARG A 15 -19.95 7.60 -2.41
N ALA A 16 -20.12 8.31 -3.53
CA ALA A 16 -19.00 8.82 -4.32
C ALA A 16 -18.19 9.85 -3.53
N ILE A 17 -18.90 10.78 -2.90
CA ILE A 17 -18.32 11.82 -2.04
C ILE A 17 -17.58 11.17 -0.87
N ALA A 18 -18.21 10.22 -0.18
CA ALA A 18 -17.57 9.45 0.89
C ALA A 18 -16.29 8.74 0.42
N GLN A 19 -16.32 8.07 -0.75
CA GLN A 19 -15.15 7.39 -1.30
C GLN A 19 -14.01 8.38 -1.61
N VAL A 20 -14.30 9.53 -2.22
CA VAL A 20 -13.31 10.59 -2.51
C VAL A 20 -12.66 11.12 -1.23
N VAL A 21 -13.43 11.28 -0.15
CA VAL A 21 -12.91 11.70 1.17
C VAL A 21 -11.95 10.66 1.75
N VAL A 22 -12.36 9.39 1.78
CA VAL A 22 -11.52 8.29 2.31
C VAL A 22 -10.25 8.12 1.49
N ARG A 23 -10.35 8.20 0.15
CA ARG A 23 -9.19 8.13 -0.77
C ARG A 23 -8.24 9.32 -0.58
N ARG A 24 -8.71 10.56 -0.52
CA ARG A 24 -7.83 11.73 -0.26
C ARG A 24 -7.18 11.67 1.11
N PHE A 25 -7.91 11.26 2.13
CA PHE A 25 -7.33 11.02 3.45
C PHE A 25 -6.20 9.99 3.36
N ALA A 26 -6.47 8.82 2.77
CA ALA A 26 -5.47 7.75 2.62
C ALA A 26 -4.25 8.18 1.81
N ALA A 27 -4.42 8.65 0.57
CA ALA A 27 -3.33 9.04 -0.32
C ALA A 27 -2.48 10.19 0.22
N THR A 28 -3.06 11.12 1.00
CA THR A 28 -2.33 12.29 1.48
C THR A 28 -1.70 12.10 2.86
N THR A 29 -2.36 11.35 3.76
CA THR A 29 -1.83 11.10 5.11
C THR A 29 -0.96 9.84 5.16
N ASN A 30 -1.31 8.82 4.37
CA ASN A 30 -0.83 7.44 4.48
C ASN A 30 -1.12 6.82 5.87
N LEU A 31 -2.30 7.11 6.44
CA LEU A 31 -2.73 6.71 7.79
C LEU A 31 -4.07 5.95 7.85
N LEU A 32 -4.63 5.50 6.72
CA LEU A 32 -5.88 4.74 6.77
C LEU A 32 -5.59 3.29 7.16
N VAL A 33 -6.00 2.89 8.36
CA VAL A 33 -5.89 1.53 8.89
C VAL A 33 -7.20 1.09 9.55
N ALA A 34 -7.46 -0.22 9.56
CA ALA A 34 -8.48 -0.80 10.41
C ALA A 34 -8.16 -0.52 11.90
N GLY A 35 -9.20 -0.33 12.72
CA GLY A 35 -9.06 0.04 14.13
C GLY A 35 -8.73 1.52 14.39
N ARG A 36 -8.55 2.36 13.36
CA ARG A 36 -8.39 3.82 13.56
C ARG A 36 -9.71 4.46 14.00
N SER A 37 -9.65 5.34 14.98
CA SER A 37 -10.78 6.15 15.45
C SER A 37 -11.08 7.32 14.50
N PHE A 38 -12.35 7.51 14.14
CA PHE A 38 -12.85 8.68 13.41
C PHE A 38 -14.06 9.28 14.14
N ALA A 39 -14.09 10.61 14.25
CA ALA A 39 -15.21 11.36 14.80
C ALA A 39 -15.79 12.28 13.71
N ILE A 40 -17.03 12.03 13.27
CA ILE A 40 -17.70 12.81 12.24
C ILE A 40 -18.60 13.84 12.93
N LEU A 41 -18.27 15.12 12.79
CA LEU A 41 -19.09 16.23 13.28
C LEU A 41 -20.35 16.35 12.45
N THR A 42 -21.47 16.06 13.08
CA THR A 42 -22.81 16.35 12.59
C THR A 42 -23.28 17.63 13.26
N SER A 43 -22.96 18.79 12.68
CA SER A 43 -23.44 20.06 13.25
C SER A 43 -24.97 20.12 13.23
N ALA A 44 -25.57 20.77 14.23
CA ALA A 44 -27.00 21.08 14.21
C ALA A 44 -27.41 22.03 13.06
N SER A 45 -26.46 22.51 12.25
CA SER A 45 -26.67 23.35 11.07
C SER A 45 -26.63 22.58 9.74
N ALA A 46 -26.57 21.24 9.76
CA ALA A 46 -26.75 20.38 8.58
C ALA A 46 -28.19 20.46 8.02
N SER A 47 -28.53 21.61 7.45
CA SER A 47 -29.86 21.99 6.93
C SER A 47 -30.19 21.37 5.57
N SER A 48 -29.27 20.59 5.01
CA SER A 48 -29.40 19.91 3.71
C SER A 48 -29.32 18.39 3.90
N SER A 49 -30.34 17.68 3.42
CA SER A 49 -30.43 16.20 3.50
C SER A 49 -29.24 15.50 2.84
N LEU A 50 -28.70 16.06 1.75
CA LEU A 50 -27.53 15.52 1.05
C LEU A 50 -26.32 15.37 1.98
N TRP A 51 -26.09 16.32 2.89
CA TRP A 51 -24.94 16.26 3.80
C TRP A 51 -25.12 15.18 4.87
N CYS A 52 -26.34 14.97 5.37
CA CYS A 52 -26.63 13.83 6.25
C CYS A 52 -26.34 12.50 5.54
N GLU A 53 -26.81 12.33 4.30
CA GLU A 53 -26.53 11.14 3.49
C GLU A 53 -25.02 10.94 3.24
N VAL A 54 -24.26 12.02 3.02
CA VAL A 54 -22.79 11.97 2.89
C VAL A 54 -22.12 11.52 4.20
N TYR A 55 -22.57 11.99 5.36
CA TYR A 55 -21.99 11.57 6.65
C TYR A 55 -22.32 10.11 6.98
N GLU A 56 -23.54 9.67 6.69
CA GLU A 56 -23.94 8.26 6.83
C GLU A 56 -23.14 7.36 5.88
N ALA A 57 -23.00 7.75 4.61
CA ALA A 57 -22.19 7.02 3.64
C ALA A 57 -20.70 6.97 4.03
N LEU A 58 -20.14 8.07 4.54
CA LEU A 58 -18.76 8.14 5.03
C LEU A 58 -18.55 7.27 6.27
N GLY A 59 -19.47 7.33 7.24
CA GLY A 59 -19.42 6.49 8.43
C GLY A 59 -19.56 5.01 8.11
N SER A 60 -20.44 4.65 7.16
CA SER A 60 -20.59 3.28 6.67
C SER A 60 -19.33 2.80 5.95
N LEU A 61 -18.73 3.63 5.09
CA LEU A 61 -17.51 3.27 4.35
C LEU A 61 -16.32 3.08 5.29
N LEU A 62 -16.07 4.03 6.19
CA LEU A 62 -15.02 3.93 7.21
C LEU A 62 -15.22 2.70 8.12
N SER A 63 -16.45 2.43 8.56
CA SER A 63 -16.77 1.21 9.33
C SER A 63 -16.53 -0.07 8.54
N GLY A 64 -16.83 -0.07 7.23
CA GLY A 64 -16.52 -1.17 6.32
C GLY A 64 -15.02 -1.39 6.11
N PHE A 65 -14.22 -0.33 6.24
CA PHE A 65 -12.75 -0.41 6.31
C PHE A 65 -12.24 -0.82 7.70
N GLY A 66 -13.12 -1.07 8.67
CA GLY A 66 -12.79 -1.51 10.02
C GLY A 66 -12.44 -0.38 10.99
N ALA A 67 -12.69 0.88 10.63
CA ALA A 67 -12.47 2.02 11.53
C ALA A 67 -13.55 2.16 12.61
N HIS A 68 -13.20 2.75 13.75
CA HIS A 68 -14.13 3.07 14.83
C HIS A 68 -14.75 4.46 14.62
N VAL A 69 -15.94 4.50 13.99
CA VAL A 69 -16.65 5.75 13.71
C VAL A 69 -17.55 6.17 14.89
N ARG A 70 -17.50 7.46 15.24
CA ARG A 70 -18.47 8.11 16.12
C ARG A 70 -19.03 9.34 15.43
N PHE A 71 -20.33 9.59 15.57
CA PHE A 71 -20.92 10.88 15.21
C PHE A 71 -20.95 11.77 16.46
N VAL A 72 -20.50 13.02 16.33
CA VAL A 72 -20.32 13.96 17.45
C VAL A 72 -20.90 15.33 17.11
N ASN A 73 -21.30 16.09 18.12
CA ASN A 73 -21.86 17.44 17.94
C ASN A 73 -20.79 18.54 18.05
N SER A 74 -19.67 18.25 18.70
CA SER A 74 -18.51 19.15 18.84
C SER A 74 -17.19 18.40 18.74
N VAL A 75 -16.09 19.13 18.56
CA VAL A 75 -14.73 18.53 18.57
C VAL A 75 -14.37 17.98 19.96
N ASP A 76 -14.86 18.62 21.03
CA ASP A 76 -14.57 18.24 22.42
C ASP A 76 -15.14 16.85 22.81
N GLU A 77 -16.08 16.32 22.02
CA GLU A 77 -16.65 14.97 22.19
C GLU A 77 -15.77 13.86 21.56
N ALA A 78 -14.75 14.22 20.78
CA ALA A 78 -13.85 13.27 20.14
C ALA A 78 -12.74 12.77 21.10
N THR A 79 -12.27 11.54 20.92
CA THR A 79 -11.15 10.99 21.72
C THR A 79 -9.81 11.52 21.19
N ALA A 80 -8.79 11.59 22.05
CA ALA A 80 -7.48 12.19 21.72
C ALA A 80 -6.83 11.64 20.42
N ASP A 81 -7.08 10.36 20.13
CA ASP A 81 -6.60 9.57 18.98
C ASP A 81 -7.47 9.69 17.72
N ALA A 82 -8.65 10.33 17.79
CA ALA A 82 -9.60 10.35 16.69
C ALA A 82 -9.22 11.31 15.57
N VAL A 83 -9.46 10.87 14.33
CA VAL A 83 -9.48 11.74 13.15
C VAL A 83 -10.84 12.41 13.05
N VAL A 84 -10.89 13.74 13.16
CA VAL A 84 -12.11 14.53 13.29
C VAL A 84 -12.55 15.09 11.92
N VAL A 85 -13.58 14.48 11.33
CA VAL A 85 -14.25 14.96 10.11
C VAL A 85 -15.24 16.08 10.46
N ARG A 86 -15.25 17.21 9.75
CA ARG A 86 -16.11 18.38 10.05
C ARG A 86 -16.67 19.03 8.78
N PRO A 87 -17.92 19.52 8.73
CA PRO A 87 -18.31 20.48 7.70
C PRO A 87 -17.79 21.89 7.96
N GLU A 88 -17.34 22.59 6.93
CA GLU A 88 -17.30 24.05 6.92
C GLU A 88 -18.46 24.59 6.09
N GLU A 89 -19.22 25.50 6.69
CA GLU A 89 -20.21 26.30 5.98
C GLU A 89 -19.48 27.21 5.00
N ALA A 90 -19.81 27.05 3.73
CA ALA A 90 -19.39 27.94 2.67
C ALA A 90 -20.60 28.81 2.28
N ASP A 91 -20.37 30.09 2.02
CA ASP A 91 -21.39 31.06 1.64
C ASP A 91 -22.34 30.50 0.55
N GLU A 92 -23.61 30.91 0.54
CA GLU A 92 -24.75 30.35 -0.22
C GLU A 92 -24.55 30.12 -1.74
N GLN A 93 -23.42 30.56 -2.31
CA GLN A 93 -23.04 30.42 -3.72
C GLN A 93 -21.97 29.33 -3.96
N SER A 94 -21.56 28.57 -2.93
CA SER A 94 -20.51 27.54 -3.05
C SER A 94 -20.91 26.18 -2.46
N LEU A 95 -20.60 25.10 -3.20
CA LEU A 95 -21.07 23.72 -2.96
C LEU A 95 -20.36 22.97 -1.79
N GLY A 96 -20.27 23.59 -0.61
CA GLY A 96 -19.98 22.96 0.69
C GLY A 96 -18.58 22.32 0.88
N HIS A 97 -18.18 22.12 2.14
CA HIS A 97 -16.80 21.73 2.49
C HIS A 97 -16.71 20.65 3.60
N ILE A 98 -16.05 19.50 3.36
CA ILE A 98 -15.59 18.50 4.36
C ILE A 98 -14.13 18.70 4.81
N SER A 99 -13.95 19.03 6.08
CA SER A 99 -12.73 18.91 6.89
C SER A 99 -12.51 17.50 7.47
N VAL A 100 -11.27 17.14 7.85
CA VAL A 100 -10.78 15.83 8.40
C VAL A 100 -9.53 15.96 9.31
N VAL A 101 -9.54 16.85 10.30
CA VAL A 101 -8.51 17.00 11.37
C VAL A 101 -7.86 15.65 11.79
N VAL A 102 -6.52 15.51 11.89
CA VAL A 102 -5.85 14.24 12.30
C VAL A 102 -5.34 14.30 13.76
N GLY A 103 -6.19 14.01 14.74
CA GLY A 103 -5.91 14.06 16.19
C GLY A 103 -6.73 15.15 16.91
N VAL A 104 -6.72 15.20 18.26
CA VAL A 104 -7.65 16.09 19.02
C VAL A 104 -7.00 17.00 20.08
N ASN A 105 -5.71 16.87 20.39
CA ASN A 105 -4.99 17.81 21.27
C ASN A 105 -3.66 18.23 20.61
N GLU A 106 -3.58 19.49 20.13
CA GLU A 106 -2.50 20.01 19.25
C GLU A 106 -2.51 19.42 17.81
N ALA A 107 -3.63 19.57 17.10
CA ALA A 107 -3.92 18.74 15.91
C ALA A 107 -4.50 19.47 14.68
N PRO A 108 -4.42 18.85 13.48
CA PRO A 108 -4.64 19.48 12.17
C PRO A 108 -6.04 19.95 11.84
N VAL A 109 -6.24 20.60 10.69
CA VAL A 109 -7.59 20.83 10.15
C VAL A 109 -7.65 20.65 8.63
N VAL A 110 -7.63 19.42 8.08
CA VAL A 110 -8.06 19.15 6.68
C VAL A 110 -9.34 19.98 6.39
N ARG A 111 -9.56 20.51 5.19
CA ARG A 111 -10.76 21.24 4.72
C ARG A 111 -11.23 20.68 3.36
N VAL A 112 -12.31 21.21 2.78
CA VAL A 112 -12.61 21.07 1.34
C VAL A 112 -12.73 22.48 0.75
N ASN A 113 -12.61 22.62 -0.58
CA ASN A 113 -12.34 23.83 -1.40
C ASN A 113 -12.81 23.65 -2.87
N PRO A 114 -14.12 23.45 -3.19
CA PRO A 114 -14.59 23.05 -4.53
C PRO A 114 -14.55 24.18 -5.57
N SER A 115 -14.04 25.36 -5.23
CA SER A 115 -13.94 26.48 -6.16
C SER A 115 -12.62 26.46 -6.94
N GLN A 116 -12.67 25.96 -8.19
CA GLN A 116 -11.85 26.39 -9.34
C GLN A 116 -12.37 25.66 -10.61
N VAL A 117 -12.80 26.27 -11.73
CA VAL A 117 -13.23 27.64 -12.10
C VAL A 117 -14.25 27.51 -13.26
N GLY A 118 -15.20 28.44 -13.41
CA GLY A 118 -15.99 28.55 -14.65
C GLY A 118 -16.93 29.76 -14.74
N MET A 119 -16.41 30.97 -15.00
CA MET A 119 -17.26 32.07 -15.46
C MET A 119 -17.84 31.74 -16.85
N TYR A 120 -19.16 31.78 -16.99
CA TYR A 120 -19.83 31.72 -18.29
C TYR A 120 -20.17 33.12 -18.82
N VAL A 121 -19.68 33.42 -20.03
CA VAL A 121 -20.29 34.40 -20.92
C VAL A 121 -20.50 33.73 -22.27
N ASP A 122 -21.51 32.85 -22.39
CA ASP A 122 -22.52 32.95 -23.46
C ASP A 122 -23.65 31.90 -23.38
N LYS A 123 -24.69 32.13 -24.20
CA LYS A 123 -26.08 31.62 -24.11
C LYS A 123 -26.34 30.11 -24.34
N LYS A 124 -25.73 29.18 -23.58
CA LYS A 124 -26.30 27.82 -23.36
C LYS A 124 -26.00 27.28 -21.95
N PRO A 125 -27.00 26.77 -21.20
CA PRO A 125 -26.77 26.16 -19.90
C PRO A 125 -26.16 24.76 -20.07
N VAL A 126 -24.85 24.65 -19.86
CA VAL A 126 -24.20 23.36 -19.58
C VAL A 126 -23.84 23.37 -18.10
N VAL A 127 -24.67 22.74 -17.27
CA VAL A 127 -24.39 22.57 -15.85
C VAL A 127 -23.23 21.57 -15.71
N ARG A 128 -22.00 22.07 -15.62
CA ARG A 128 -20.87 21.27 -15.14
C ARG A 128 -21.04 21.06 -13.64
N GLN A 129 -21.47 19.87 -13.25
CA GLN A 129 -21.43 19.45 -11.85
C GLN A 129 -19.95 19.39 -11.42
N VAL A 130 -19.63 19.98 -10.26
CA VAL A 130 -18.26 20.04 -9.71
C VAL A 130 -18.20 19.12 -8.50
N PRO A 131 -17.31 18.11 -8.45
CA PRO A 131 -17.18 17.23 -7.30
C PRO A 131 -16.57 17.95 -6.08
N PRO A 132 -16.80 17.47 -4.85
CA PRO A 132 -16.23 18.07 -3.64
C PRO A 132 -14.70 17.88 -3.57
N HIS A 133 -13.99 18.99 -3.41
CA HIS A 133 -12.52 19.05 -3.40
C HIS A 133 -11.92 18.88 -2.00
N VAL A 134 -11.33 17.74 -1.66
CA VAL A 134 -10.75 17.48 -0.31
C VAL A 134 -9.29 17.98 -0.18
N GLN A 135 -8.97 18.72 0.88
CA GLN A 135 -7.66 19.34 1.19
C GLN A 135 -7.10 18.86 2.53
N VAL A 136 -6.04 18.06 2.57
CA VAL A 136 -5.55 17.53 3.84
C VAL A 136 -4.57 18.49 4.52
N LEU A 137 -4.73 18.80 5.83
CA LEU A 137 -3.78 19.65 6.57
C LEU A 137 -3.04 18.86 7.68
N ASP A 138 -1.91 19.42 8.16
CA ASP A 138 -1.14 19.00 9.33
C ASP A 138 -1.45 19.84 10.59
N SER A 139 -0.80 19.53 11.73
CA SER A 139 -1.14 20.07 13.07
C SER A 139 -0.98 21.58 13.19
N ASP A 140 -0.19 22.16 12.31
CA ASP A 140 0.06 23.60 12.23
C ASP A 140 -0.93 24.30 11.25
N GLY A 141 -1.88 23.54 10.69
CA GLY A 141 -2.82 24.00 9.68
C GLY A 141 -2.20 24.16 8.28
N LYS A 142 -1.08 23.49 7.97
CA LYS A 142 -0.44 23.55 6.64
C LYS A 142 -0.97 22.46 5.74
N LEU A 143 -1.08 22.74 4.44
CA LEU A 143 -1.57 21.79 3.44
C LEU A 143 -0.57 20.64 3.23
N LEU A 144 -0.95 19.45 3.69
CA LEU A 144 -0.45 18.18 3.18
C LEU A 144 -1.04 17.97 1.78
N ARG A 145 -0.22 17.50 0.87
CA ARG A 145 -0.59 17.26 -0.53
C ARG A 145 -0.37 15.81 -0.88
N ASP A 146 -1.03 15.39 -1.96
CA ASP A 146 -0.74 14.13 -2.60
C ASP A 146 0.78 13.98 -2.83
N PRO A 147 1.39 12.83 -2.49
CA PRO A 147 2.82 12.55 -2.68
C PRO A 147 3.32 12.73 -4.12
N TYR A 148 2.41 12.70 -5.10
CA TYR A 148 2.68 12.86 -6.52
C TYR A 148 2.12 14.18 -7.09
N ASP A 149 1.68 15.14 -6.25
CA ASP A 149 1.27 16.47 -6.70
C ASP A 149 2.49 17.20 -7.33
N PRO A 150 2.45 17.58 -8.63
CA PRO A 150 3.57 18.25 -9.31
C PRO A 150 3.88 19.65 -8.74
N LYS A 151 3.05 20.17 -7.82
CA LYS A 151 3.30 21.42 -7.10
C LYS A 151 4.11 21.21 -5.81
N ASN A 152 4.47 19.98 -5.45
CA ASN A 152 5.31 19.68 -4.29
C ASN A 152 6.71 20.32 -4.47
N ASP A 153 7.21 20.93 -3.39
CA ASP A 153 8.49 21.64 -3.39
C ASP A 153 9.59 20.79 -2.75
N ALA A 154 10.86 21.19 -2.88
CA ALA A 154 11.99 20.43 -2.32
C ALA A 154 11.91 20.19 -0.80
N SER A 155 11.18 21.04 -0.06
CA SER A 155 10.95 20.84 1.39
C SER A 155 9.74 19.95 1.73
N TYR A 156 8.96 19.52 0.75
CA TYR A 156 7.84 18.59 0.93
C TYR A 156 8.31 17.21 1.40
N ALA A 157 9.33 16.62 0.76
CA ALA A 157 9.88 15.33 1.16
C ALA A 157 10.36 15.35 2.62
N GLN A 158 11.04 16.42 3.05
CA GLN A 158 11.45 16.62 4.45
C GLN A 158 10.25 16.63 5.41
N ARG A 159 9.15 17.31 5.05
CA ARG A 159 7.89 17.29 5.83
C ARG A 159 7.25 15.90 5.85
N ARG A 160 7.31 15.13 4.75
CA ARG A 160 6.79 13.75 4.69
C ARG A 160 7.58 12.80 5.57
N LEU A 161 8.90 12.91 5.62
CA LEU A 161 9.73 12.15 6.57
C LEU A 161 9.39 12.53 8.03
N ALA A 162 9.23 13.82 8.33
CA ALA A 162 8.84 14.28 9.66
C ALA A 162 7.44 13.77 10.08
N TRP A 163 6.48 13.79 9.14
CA TRP A 163 5.13 13.24 9.30
C TRP A 163 5.17 11.72 9.55
N ALA A 164 5.86 10.96 8.71
CA ALA A 164 6.02 9.51 8.93
C ALA A 164 6.62 9.23 10.33
N ARG A 165 7.64 9.99 10.73
CA ARG A 165 8.30 9.84 12.04
C ARG A 165 7.38 10.12 13.24
N SER A 166 6.36 10.98 13.11
CA SER A 166 5.40 11.20 14.19
C SER A 166 4.44 10.02 14.38
N PHE A 167 4.12 9.30 13.30
CA PHE A 167 3.27 8.10 13.31
C PHE A 167 4.06 6.79 13.37
N MET A 168 5.36 6.84 13.72
CA MET A 168 6.22 5.66 13.91
C MET A 168 6.73 5.46 15.37
N PRO A 169 5.87 5.46 16.41
CA PRO A 169 6.32 5.32 17.80
C PRO A 169 6.88 3.93 18.16
N VAL A 170 6.44 2.85 17.51
CA VAL A 170 6.82 1.45 17.84
C VAL A 170 8.23 1.14 17.35
N THR A 171 8.57 1.52 16.12
CA THR A 171 9.92 1.46 15.55
C THR A 171 10.86 2.32 16.39
N ARG A 172 10.47 3.56 16.71
CA ARG A 172 11.27 4.46 17.57
C ARG A 172 11.57 3.86 18.94
N ALA A 173 10.57 3.27 19.60
CA ALA A 173 10.77 2.58 20.88
C ALA A 173 11.71 1.36 20.75
N THR A 174 11.63 0.64 19.63
CA THR A 174 12.42 -0.58 19.40
C THR A 174 13.87 -0.28 19.03
N VAL A 175 14.11 0.78 18.25
CA VAL A 175 15.47 1.32 18.04
C VAL A 175 16.06 1.86 19.36
N SER A 176 15.25 2.47 20.23
CA SER A 176 15.72 2.96 21.53
C SER A 176 16.27 1.86 22.46
N ASP A 177 15.82 0.61 22.34
CA ASP A 177 16.42 -0.52 23.09
C ASP A 177 17.87 -0.79 22.65
N LEU A 178 18.12 -0.68 21.34
CA LEU A 178 19.44 -0.90 20.74
C LEU A 178 20.41 0.22 21.12
N VAL A 179 19.91 1.46 21.27
CA VAL A 179 20.68 2.57 21.85
C VAL A 179 21.01 2.30 23.32
N ALA A 180 20.03 1.89 24.13
CA ALA A 180 20.23 1.63 25.56
C ALA A 180 21.24 0.50 25.86
N THR A 181 21.39 -0.44 24.92
CA THR A 181 22.37 -1.55 24.99
C THR A 181 23.68 -1.25 24.28
N GLY A 182 23.76 -0.17 23.49
CA GLY A 182 24.91 0.16 22.63
C GLY A 182 25.12 -0.81 21.45
N ALA A 183 24.17 -1.71 21.17
CA ALA A 183 24.34 -2.83 20.25
C ALA A 183 24.57 -2.43 18.78
N LEU A 184 24.10 -1.24 18.39
CA LEU A 184 24.28 -0.68 17.05
C LEU A 184 25.55 0.16 16.88
N GLN A 185 26.26 0.51 17.96
CA GLN A 185 27.32 1.51 17.91
C GLN A 185 28.50 1.05 17.03
N GLY A 186 28.69 1.72 15.91
CA GLY A 186 29.75 1.40 14.94
C GLY A 186 29.47 0.16 14.07
N ARG A 187 28.25 -0.40 14.13
CA ARG A 187 27.81 -1.46 13.20
C ARG A 187 27.40 -0.88 11.85
N HIS A 188 27.55 -1.64 10.77
CA HIS A 188 27.06 -1.25 9.45
C HIS A 188 25.79 -2.03 9.08
N VAL A 189 24.67 -1.33 8.95
CA VAL A 189 23.38 -1.89 8.54
C VAL A 189 23.06 -1.46 7.10
N GLY A 190 22.71 -2.42 6.25
CA GLY A 190 22.12 -2.20 4.94
C GLY A 190 20.61 -2.31 5.01
N LEU A 191 19.90 -1.41 4.34
CA LEU A 191 18.46 -1.49 4.08
C LEU A 191 18.23 -1.67 2.58
N ALA A 192 17.50 -2.69 2.19
CA ALA A 192 17.06 -2.96 0.83
C ALA A 192 15.55 -3.20 0.87
N LEU A 193 14.81 -2.09 0.79
CA LEU A 193 13.38 -1.99 1.03
C LEU A 193 12.81 -0.95 0.07
N VAL A 194 11.50 -0.96 -0.18
CA VAL A 194 10.81 0.09 -0.94
C VAL A 194 11.19 1.47 -0.41
N LEU A 195 11.67 2.37 -1.26
CA LEU A 195 12.34 3.59 -0.82
C LEU A 195 11.39 4.79 -0.73
N GLU A 196 10.73 4.85 0.43
CA GLU A 196 9.63 5.76 0.72
C GLU A 196 9.80 6.49 2.08
N PRO A 197 8.96 7.49 2.44
CA PRO A 197 9.20 8.33 3.62
C PRO A 197 9.39 7.58 4.94
N LYS A 198 8.70 6.45 5.12
CA LYS A 198 8.78 5.62 6.33
C LYS A 198 10.02 4.72 6.38
N THR A 199 10.45 4.17 5.24
CA THR A 199 11.76 3.51 5.09
C THR A 199 12.91 4.48 5.38
N ALA A 200 12.81 5.71 4.90
CA ALA A 200 13.79 6.75 5.20
C ALA A 200 13.82 7.12 6.69
N VAL A 201 12.68 7.11 7.38
CA VAL A 201 12.65 7.28 8.85
C VAL A 201 13.36 6.12 9.56
N LEU A 202 13.15 4.86 9.15
CA LEU A 202 13.89 3.72 9.70
C LEU A 202 15.41 3.90 9.52
N ALA A 203 15.85 4.29 8.32
CA ALA A 203 17.26 4.56 8.01
C ALA A 203 17.87 5.65 8.91
N LEU A 204 17.14 6.75 9.11
CA LEU A 204 17.56 7.85 9.97
C LEU A 204 17.59 7.45 11.45
N LEU A 205 16.62 6.68 11.93
CA LEU A 205 16.58 6.20 13.32
C LEU A 205 17.77 5.27 13.63
N LEU A 206 18.12 4.35 12.72
CA LEU A 206 19.29 3.48 12.87
C LEU A 206 20.60 4.27 12.85
N LYS A 207 20.70 5.29 12.00
CA LYS A 207 21.86 6.20 11.97
C LYS A 207 22.00 7.01 13.26
N GLU A 208 20.89 7.58 13.76
CA GLU A 208 20.83 8.29 15.04
C GLU A 208 21.17 7.37 16.23
N ALA A 209 20.91 6.07 16.11
CA ALA A 209 21.28 5.05 17.08
C ALA A 209 22.76 4.61 17.02
N GLY A 210 23.58 5.25 16.18
CA GLY A 210 25.03 5.04 16.13
C GLY A 210 25.51 4.04 15.08
N ALA A 211 24.63 3.55 14.20
CA ALA A 211 25.01 2.70 13.07
C ALA A 211 25.48 3.51 11.85
N THR A 212 26.38 2.93 11.06
CA THR A 212 26.56 3.31 9.65
C THR A 212 25.42 2.69 8.85
N VAL A 213 24.76 3.46 8.00
CA VAL A 213 23.60 2.98 7.21
C VAL A 213 23.82 3.17 5.71
N SER A 214 23.74 2.08 4.97
CA SER A 214 23.59 2.06 3.50
C SER A 214 22.14 1.76 3.13
N VAL A 215 21.65 2.32 2.03
CA VAL A 215 20.28 2.09 1.53
C VAL A 215 20.32 1.74 0.04
N PHE A 216 19.56 0.73 -0.36
CA PHE A 216 19.28 0.32 -1.73
C PHE A 216 17.76 0.29 -1.94
N GLY A 217 17.33 0.46 -3.19
CA GLY A 217 15.96 0.25 -3.64
C GLY A 217 15.94 0.00 -5.15
N HIS A 218 15.04 -0.86 -5.62
CA HIS A 218 14.83 -1.10 -7.05
C HIS A 218 14.26 0.16 -7.73
N ALA A 219 14.41 0.27 -9.05
CA ALA A 219 14.04 1.48 -9.79
C ALA A 219 12.54 1.82 -9.69
N ASP A 220 11.68 0.82 -9.81
CA ASP A 220 10.22 0.93 -9.69
C ASP A 220 9.75 1.14 -8.24
N GLU A 221 10.57 0.76 -7.26
CA GLU A 221 10.33 0.97 -5.83
C GLU A 221 10.97 2.25 -5.26
N THR A 222 11.63 3.06 -6.10
CA THR A 222 12.42 4.21 -5.67
C THR A 222 11.69 5.54 -5.85
N ARG A 223 11.51 6.27 -4.74
CA ARG A 223 11.22 7.71 -4.78
C ARG A 223 12.51 8.53 -4.70
N ASP A 224 12.88 9.21 -5.78
CA ASP A 224 14.08 10.05 -5.82
C ASP A 224 14.03 11.20 -4.81
N ASP A 225 12.85 11.78 -4.54
CA ASP A 225 12.70 12.85 -3.53
C ASP A 225 13.01 12.39 -2.11
N VAL A 226 12.77 11.11 -1.81
CA VAL A 226 13.14 10.44 -0.55
C VAL A 226 14.62 10.08 -0.54
N ALA A 227 15.13 9.50 -1.64
CA ALA A 227 16.53 9.13 -1.80
C ALA A 227 17.45 10.34 -1.60
N ASP A 228 17.09 11.51 -2.13
CA ASP A 228 17.86 12.74 -1.99
C ASP A 228 17.83 13.32 -0.58
N GLN A 229 16.74 13.16 0.19
CA GLN A 229 16.74 13.52 1.61
C GLN A 229 17.72 12.66 2.42
N LEU A 230 17.82 11.35 2.11
CA LEU A 230 18.78 10.46 2.77
C LEU A 230 20.23 10.77 2.37
N ARG A 231 20.49 11.10 1.11
CA ARG A 231 21.80 11.62 0.65
C ARG A 231 22.17 12.92 1.36
N ALA A 232 21.24 13.87 1.46
CA ALA A 232 21.43 15.14 2.17
C ALA A 232 21.65 14.95 3.68
N ALA A 233 21.02 13.93 4.28
CA ALA A 233 21.30 13.49 5.64
C ALA A 233 22.63 12.72 5.78
N GLY A 234 23.37 12.49 4.70
CA GLY A 234 24.68 11.85 4.68
C GLY A 234 24.62 10.33 4.87
N LEU A 235 23.65 9.64 4.27
CA LEU A 235 23.66 8.19 4.09
C LEU A 235 24.19 7.82 2.71
N ALA A 236 24.72 6.61 2.55
CA ALA A 236 25.03 6.05 1.23
C ALA A 236 23.73 5.48 0.62
N VAL A 237 23.33 5.99 -0.55
CA VAL A 237 22.04 5.65 -1.19
C VAL A 237 22.25 5.19 -2.64
N PHE A 238 22.06 3.90 -2.85
CA PHE A 238 22.25 3.16 -4.09
C PHE A 238 20.89 2.87 -4.75
N ALA A 239 20.16 3.93 -5.10
CA ALA A 239 18.80 3.84 -5.62
C ALA A 239 18.53 5.01 -6.59
N GLU A 240 17.98 4.72 -7.77
CA GLU A 240 17.71 5.71 -8.84
C GLU A 240 16.42 5.27 -9.57
N SER A 241 15.35 6.06 -9.55
CA SER A 241 14.05 5.64 -10.14
C SER A 241 14.08 5.40 -11.67
N SER A 242 15.14 5.90 -12.32
CA SER A 242 15.39 5.81 -13.75
C SER A 242 16.51 4.82 -14.13
N ALA A 243 16.97 3.99 -13.18
CA ALA A 243 17.97 2.97 -13.46
C ALA A 243 17.47 1.95 -14.50
N THR A 244 18.35 1.55 -15.41
CA THR A 244 18.15 0.33 -16.21
C THR A 244 18.51 -0.90 -15.38
N ALA A 245 18.11 -2.10 -15.81
CA ALA A 245 18.45 -3.35 -15.13
C ALA A 245 19.98 -3.51 -14.93
N GLU A 246 20.81 -3.06 -15.87
CA GLU A 246 22.27 -3.08 -15.75
C GLU A 246 22.79 -2.10 -14.69
N ARG A 247 22.16 -0.92 -14.57
CA ARG A 247 22.48 0.09 -13.57
C ARG A 247 22.04 -0.35 -12.17
N GLU A 248 20.88 -0.97 -12.07
CA GLU A 248 20.37 -1.55 -10.82
C GLU A 248 21.26 -2.70 -10.31
N GLU A 249 21.65 -3.62 -11.19
CA GLU A 249 22.64 -4.69 -10.91
C GLU A 249 24.00 -4.12 -10.48
N GLU A 250 24.40 -2.94 -10.99
CA GLU A 250 25.59 -2.20 -10.53
C GLU A 250 25.40 -1.63 -9.12
N LEU A 251 24.29 -0.93 -8.88
CA LEU A 251 23.95 -0.32 -7.58
C LEU A 251 23.81 -1.37 -6.48
N ALA A 252 23.15 -2.49 -6.76
CA ALA A 252 23.01 -3.63 -5.86
C ALA A 252 24.37 -4.19 -5.42
N ARG A 253 25.31 -4.35 -6.36
CA ARG A 253 26.67 -4.79 -6.08
C ARG A 253 27.45 -3.76 -5.26
N GLN A 254 27.34 -2.48 -5.59
CA GLN A 254 27.98 -1.40 -4.82
C GLN A 254 27.46 -1.33 -3.38
N PHE A 255 26.15 -1.50 -3.18
CA PHE A 255 25.52 -1.59 -1.86
C PHE A 255 26.05 -2.81 -1.07
N LEU A 256 26.01 -4.01 -1.65
CA LEU A 256 26.45 -5.24 -0.98
C LEU A 256 27.95 -5.19 -0.61
N THR A 257 28.78 -4.60 -1.47
CA THR A 257 30.22 -4.40 -1.22
C THR A 257 30.55 -3.16 -0.39
N SER A 258 29.56 -2.38 0.06
CA SER A 258 29.78 -1.15 0.84
C SER A 258 30.27 -1.37 2.28
N GLY A 259 30.38 -2.64 2.74
CA GLY A 259 30.85 -3.02 4.07
C GLY A 259 29.74 -3.39 5.06
N ILE A 260 28.51 -3.59 4.60
CA ILE A 260 27.36 -3.97 5.44
C ILE A 260 27.62 -5.26 6.22
N GLU A 261 27.25 -5.26 7.50
CA GLU A 261 27.32 -6.41 8.39
C GLU A 261 25.94 -7.07 8.60
N PHE A 262 24.87 -6.28 8.55
CA PHE A 262 23.50 -6.76 8.67
C PHE A 262 22.63 -6.18 7.57
N LEU A 263 21.79 -7.00 6.95
CA LEU A 263 20.88 -6.60 5.88
C LEU A 263 19.42 -6.75 6.31
N LEU A 264 18.62 -5.68 6.18
CA LEU A 264 17.16 -5.78 6.22
C LEU A 264 16.69 -5.74 4.76
N ASP A 265 16.20 -6.88 4.26
CA ASP A 265 15.86 -7.14 2.85
C ASP A 265 14.34 -7.31 2.67
N ASP A 266 13.87 -6.97 1.47
CA ASP A 266 12.54 -7.28 0.95
C ASP A 266 12.69 -8.09 -0.35
N GLY A 267 12.07 -9.26 -0.41
CA GLY A 267 12.01 -10.09 -1.62
C GLY A 267 13.23 -11.00 -1.82
N SER A 268 14.19 -11.00 -0.89
CA SER A 268 15.42 -11.80 -0.84
C SER A 268 16.39 -11.61 -2.01
N HIS A 269 16.20 -10.57 -2.83
CA HIS A 269 17.00 -10.36 -4.04
C HIS A 269 18.47 -10.15 -3.71
N LEU A 270 18.76 -9.33 -2.68
CA LEU A 270 20.12 -9.06 -2.25
C LEU A 270 20.67 -10.16 -1.35
N ILE A 271 19.87 -10.79 -0.48
CA ILE A 271 20.28 -12.01 0.24
C ILE A 271 20.76 -13.08 -0.75
N ARG A 272 19.99 -13.37 -1.81
CA ARG A 272 20.37 -14.37 -2.81
C ARG A 272 21.58 -13.93 -3.65
N MET A 273 21.66 -12.66 -4.05
CA MET A 273 22.81 -12.12 -4.78
C MET A 273 24.11 -12.21 -3.96
N ALA A 274 24.07 -11.88 -2.66
CA ALA A 274 25.22 -12.00 -1.76
C ALA A 274 25.74 -13.44 -1.63
N HIS A 275 24.93 -14.46 -1.90
CA HIS A 275 25.35 -15.86 -1.89
C HIS A 275 25.94 -16.34 -3.23
N ASP A 276 25.89 -15.53 -4.29
CA ASP A 276 26.43 -15.82 -5.62
C ASP A 276 27.81 -15.14 -5.82
N GLU A 277 28.87 -15.94 -5.66
CA GLU A 277 30.27 -15.50 -5.83
C GLU A 277 30.57 -14.94 -7.23
N THR A 278 29.73 -15.22 -8.24
CA THR A 278 29.93 -14.68 -9.59
C THR A 278 29.35 -13.27 -9.75
N ARG A 279 28.32 -12.93 -8.97
CA ARG A 279 27.64 -11.62 -9.00
C ARG A 279 28.13 -10.66 -7.93
N ALA A 280 28.41 -11.18 -6.73
CA ALA A 280 28.80 -10.42 -5.55
C ALA A 280 29.89 -11.15 -4.73
N PRO A 281 31.12 -11.27 -5.27
CA PRO A 281 32.22 -11.97 -4.60
C PRO A 281 32.58 -11.34 -3.25
N ASP A 282 33.06 -12.17 -2.33
CA ASP A 282 33.59 -11.78 -1.00
C ASP A 282 32.59 -11.10 -0.04
N VAL A 283 31.34 -10.82 -0.43
CA VAL A 283 30.34 -10.10 0.39
C VAL A 283 30.03 -10.82 1.71
N LEU A 284 30.02 -12.15 1.73
CA LEU A 284 29.78 -12.94 2.94
C LEU A 284 30.98 -13.01 3.90
N ILE A 285 32.08 -12.32 3.58
CA ILE A 285 33.17 -12.08 4.56
C ILE A 285 32.75 -10.96 5.54
N THR A 286 31.94 -9.99 5.10
CA THR A 286 31.46 -8.88 5.94
C THR A 286 30.03 -9.07 6.41
N LEU A 287 29.13 -9.59 5.56
CA LEU A 287 27.72 -9.79 5.90
C LEU A 287 27.57 -10.96 6.88
N LYS A 288 27.05 -10.67 8.08
CA LYS A 288 26.96 -11.60 9.23
C LYS A 288 25.57 -12.14 9.47
N GLY A 289 24.54 -11.43 9.01
CA GLY A 289 23.16 -11.90 9.05
C GLY A 289 22.22 -11.01 8.26
N ALA A 290 21.03 -11.50 7.97
CA ALA A 290 19.99 -10.73 7.30
C ALA A 290 18.61 -10.97 7.92
N ALA A 291 17.63 -10.13 7.57
CA ALA A 291 16.24 -10.30 7.95
C ALA A 291 15.34 -9.99 6.75
N GLU A 292 14.38 -10.86 6.46
CA GLU A 292 13.56 -10.86 5.24
C GLU A 292 12.07 -10.66 5.57
N GLU A 293 11.45 -9.64 4.98
CA GLU A 293 10.10 -9.18 5.34
C GLU A 293 8.94 -9.80 4.57
N THR A 294 9.16 -10.31 3.36
CA THR A 294 8.06 -10.69 2.48
C THR A 294 7.92 -12.18 2.24
N THR A 295 6.69 -12.60 1.97
CA THR A 295 6.35 -14.00 1.73
C THR A 295 7.00 -14.49 0.43
N SER A 296 7.10 -13.62 -0.58
CA SER A 296 7.82 -13.83 -1.83
C SER A 296 9.33 -13.98 -1.61
N GLY A 297 9.94 -13.25 -0.67
CA GLY A 297 11.34 -13.43 -0.28
C GLY A 297 11.61 -14.68 0.55
N ILE A 298 10.74 -15.02 1.50
CA ILE A 298 10.91 -16.23 2.33
C ILE A 298 10.71 -17.54 1.54
N ARG A 299 9.75 -17.60 0.60
CA ARG A 299 9.47 -18.80 -0.22
C ARG A 299 10.75 -19.42 -0.84
N PRO A 300 11.58 -18.70 -1.63
CA PRO A 300 12.81 -19.24 -2.22
C PRO A 300 13.94 -19.46 -1.21
N LEU A 301 13.94 -18.79 -0.05
CA LEU A 301 14.94 -19.02 1.01
C LEU A 301 14.69 -20.34 1.78
N ARG A 302 13.47 -20.88 1.78
CA ARG A 302 13.16 -22.19 2.38
C ARG A 302 13.82 -23.31 1.57
N GLY A 303 14.96 -23.80 2.07
CA GLY A 303 15.79 -24.81 1.41
C GLY A 303 16.96 -24.25 0.60
N PHE A 304 17.12 -22.93 0.56
CA PHE A 304 18.31 -22.29 0.00
C PHE A 304 19.54 -22.57 0.90
N PRO A 305 20.74 -22.84 0.33
CA PRO A 305 21.96 -23.10 1.09
C PRO A 305 22.54 -21.80 1.68
N LEU A 306 21.83 -21.20 2.62
CA LEU A 306 22.25 -20.01 3.35
C LEU A 306 23.58 -20.27 4.09
N ARG A 307 24.52 -19.35 3.92
CA ARG A 307 25.85 -19.34 4.55
C ARG A 307 25.94 -18.40 5.75
N ILE A 308 24.88 -17.61 5.98
CA ILE A 308 24.67 -16.72 7.13
C ILE A 308 23.32 -17.02 7.80
N PRO A 309 23.10 -16.65 9.07
CA PRO A 309 21.77 -16.64 9.66
C PRO A 309 20.87 -15.60 8.98
N VAL A 310 19.64 -16.00 8.65
CA VAL A 310 18.58 -15.11 8.15
C VAL A 310 17.34 -15.21 9.03
N MET A 311 16.84 -14.09 9.52
CA MET A 311 15.58 -14.01 10.25
C MET A 311 14.39 -13.88 9.30
N ALA A 312 13.40 -14.75 9.46
CA ALA A 312 12.14 -14.71 8.74
C ALA A 312 11.17 -13.68 9.37
N SER A 313 11.47 -12.39 9.22
CA SER A 313 10.62 -11.29 9.72
C SER A 313 9.18 -11.41 9.21
N ASN A 314 8.97 -11.85 7.96
CA ASN A 314 7.63 -12.13 7.43
C ASN A 314 6.79 -13.06 8.32
N ASP A 315 7.41 -14.13 8.84
CA ASP A 315 6.72 -15.22 9.54
C ASP A 315 6.37 -14.85 10.99
N ALA A 316 6.77 -13.66 11.47
CA ALA A 316 6.32 -13.09 12.74
C ALA A 316 4.81 -12.78 12.71
N ARG A 317 4.10 -13.03 13.82
CA ARG A 317 2.64 -12.83 13.88
C ARG A 317 2.28 -11.36 13.77
N SER A 318 3.09 -10.47 14.36
CA SER A 318 2.92 -9.01 14.24
C SER A 318 3.15 -8.48 12.82
N LYS A 319 3.74 -9.26 11.90
CA LYS A 319 3.82 -8.96 10.47
C LYS A 319 2.63 -9.57 9.73
N THR A 320 2.63 -10.89 9.53
CA THR A 320 1.70 -11.55 8.60
C THR A 320 0.22 -11.33 8.96
N LEU A 321 -0.16 -11.35 10.25
CA LEU A 321 -1.57 -11.23 10.65
C LEU A 321 -2.13 -9.80 10.56
N PHE A 322 -1.30 -8.80 10.21
CA PHE A 322 -1.68 -7.39 10.21
C PHE A 322 -1.38 -6.72 8.88
N ASP A 323 -0.12 -6.79 8.43
CA ASP A 323 0.35 -6.20 7.18
C ASP A 323 -0.41 -6.77 5.98
N ASN A 324 -0.22 -8.07 5.73
CA ASN A 324 -0.86 -8.77 4.63
C ASN A 324 -2.39 -8.73 4.75
N ALA A 325 -2.93 -8.95 5.96
CA ALA A 325 -4.35 -9.18 6.22
C ALA A 325 -5.22 -7.90 6.31
N TYR A 326 -4.63 -6.75 6.64
CA TYR A 326 -5.37 -5.48 6.81
C TYR A 326 -4.84 -4.33 5.97
N ALA A 327 -3.58 -4.35 5.51
CA ALA A 327 -2.98 -3.22 4.79
C ALA A 327 -2.80 -3.48 3.30
N THR A 328 -2.16 -4.57 2.87
CA THR A 328 -1.78 -4.78 1.46
C THR A 328 -2.98 -4.76 0.53
N GLY A 329 -4.01 -5.56 0.80
CA GLY A 329 -5.25 -5.53 0.01
C GLY A 329 -6.00 -4.18 0.05
N GLN A 330 -5.79 -3.36 1.09
CA GLN A 330 -6.36 -2.02 1.20
C GLN A 330 -5.61 -1.02 0.33
N SER A 331 -4.28 -0.98 0.47
CA SER A 331 -3.41 -0.04 -0.24
C SER A 331 -3.45 -0.34 -1.75
N CYS A 332 -3.40 -1.61 -2.15
CA CYS A 332 -3.54 -1.99 -3.55
C CYS A 332 -4.86 -1.52 -4.16
N LEU A 333 -5.99 -1.71 -3.46
CA LEU A 333 -7.31 -1.25 -3.94
C LEU A 333 -7.36 0.28 -4.06
N LEU A 334 -6.91 1.01 -3.04
CA LEU A 334 -6.96 2.47 -3.03
C LEU A 334 -6.06 3.07 -4.10
N THR A 335 -4.82 2.58 -4.26
CA THR A 335 -3.93 2.98 -5.35
C THR A 335 -4.56 2.66 -6.70
N SER A 336 -5.13 1.48 -6.89
CA SER A 336 -5.80 1.12 -8.16
C SER A 336 -6.94 2.08 -8.51
N LEU A 337 -7.73 2.51 -7.53
CA LEU A 337 -8.77 3.52 -7.72
C LEU A 337 -8.20 4.90 -8.06
N ASP A 338 -7.12 5.32 -7.39
CA ASP A 338 -6.46 6.61 -7.61
C ASP A 338 -5.79 6.72 -8.99
N LEU A 339 -5.32 5.61 -9.57
CA LEU A 339 -4.77 5.59 -10.92
C LEU A 339 -5.84 5.68 -12.02
N VAL A 340 -7.01 5.05 -11.85
CA VAL A 340 -8.09 5.12 -12.86
C VAL A 340 -8.95 6.39 -12.76
N ASP A 341 -8.90 7.08 -11.62
CA ASP A 341 -9.62 8.30 -11.31
C ASP A 341 -8.71 9.34 -10.63
N PRO A 342 -7.66 9.83 -11.33
CA PRO A 342 -6.71 10.80 -10.75
C PRO A 342 -7.36 12.17 -10.49
N GLN A 343 -8.52 12.43 -11.09
CA GLN A 343 -9.32 13.65 -10.88
C GLN A 343 -10.26 13.55 -9.66
N LEU A 344 -10.38 12.36 -9.03
CA LEU A 344 -11.27 12.07 -7.92
C LEU A 344 -12.72 12.51 -8.15
N GLN A 345 -13.28 12.07 -9.27
CA GLN A 345 -14.70 12.22 -9.55
C GLN A 345 -15.53 11.17 -8.79
N GLY A 346 -14.89 10.13 -8.23
CA GLY A 346 -15.50 9.07 -7.46
C GLY A 346 -15.92 7.91 -8.36
N VAL A 347 -15.10 6.86 -8.39
CA VAL A 347 -15.39 5.63 -9.15
C VAL A 347 -16.44 4.82 -8.41
N PRO A 348 -17.63 4.60 -8.98
CA PRO A 348 -18.60 3.69 -8.41
C PRO A 348 -18.05 2.28 -8.49
N LEU A 349 -17.60 1.73 -7.36
CA LEU A 349 -17.41 0.29 -7.20
C LEU A 349 -18.72 -0.41 -6.84
N TRP A 350 -19.77 0.32 -6.41
CA TRP A 350 -21.09 -0.28 -6.24
C TRP A 350 -21.60 -0.89 -7.55
N ASP A 351 -22.10 -2.12 -7.44
CA ASP A 351 -22.60 -2.96 -8.52
C ASP A 351 -21.56 -3.39 -9.58
N GLN A 352 -20.28 -2.99 -9.45
CA GLN A 352 -19.18 -3.48 -10.30
C GLN A 352 -18.82 -4.92 -9.95
N ARG A 353 -18.49 -5.73 -10.97
CA ARG A 353 -18.03 -7.12 -10.79
C ARG A 353 -16.53 -7.12 -10.54
N PHE A 354 -16.13 -7.41 -9.31
CA PHE A 354 -14.75 -7.36 -8.86
C PHE A 354 -14.24 -8.77 -8.54
N VAL A 355 -13.30 -9.26 -9.34
CA VAL A 355 -12.70 -10.57 -9.17
C VAL A 355 -11.44 -10.44 -8.32
N VAL A 356 -11.29 -11.29 -7.30
CA VAL A 356 -10.06 -11.45 -6.54
C VAL A 356 -9.50 -12.84 -6.80
N VAL A 357 -8.30 -12.92 -7.37
CA VAL A 357 -7.62 -14.19 -7.64
C VAL A 357 -6.58 -14.44 -6.54
N GLY A 358 -6.77 -15.50 -5.77
CA GLY A 358 -6.04 -15.77 -4.53
C GLY A 358 -6.77 -15.24 -3.30
N TYR A 359 -7.04 -16.13 -2.32
CA TYR A 359 -7.72 -15.84 -1.05
C TYR A 359 -6.84 -16.18 0.16
N GLY A 360 -5.56 -15.82 0.07
CA GLY A 360 -4.69 -15.62 1.24
C GLY A 360 -4.98 -14.29 1.93
N ASP A 361 -4.15 -13.90 2.90
CA ASP A 361 -4.38 -12.70 3.72
C ASP A 361 -4.55 -11.41 2.89
N VAL A 362 -3.72 -11.22 1.85
CA VAL A 362 -3.81 -10.07 0.93
C VAL A 362 -5.14 -10.05 0.17
N GLY A 363 -5.55 -11.20 -0.38
CA GLY A 363 -6.79 -11.35 -1.13
C GLY A 363 -8.05 -11.22 -0.26
N MET A 364 -8.01 -11.73 0.98
CA MET A 364 -9.03 -11.47 1.99
C MET A 364 -9.18 -9.97 2.26
N GLY A 365 -8.07 -9.24 2.40
CA GLY A 365 -8.06 -7.79 2.50
C GLY A 365 -8.75 -7.15 1.29
N GLY A 366 -8.26 -7.43 0.08
CA GLY A 366 -8.79 -6.88 -1.18
C GLY A 366 -10.29 -7.13 -1.33
N ALA A 367 -10.76 -8.35 -1.08
CA ALA A 367 -12.16 -8.73 -1.12
C ALA A 367 -13.01 -7.98 -0.07
N ARG A 368 -12.50 -7.83 1.17
CA ARG A 368 -13.18 -7.07 2.24
C ARG A 368 -13.37 -5.61 1.86
N PHE A 369 -12.32 -4.95 1.39
CA PHE A 369 -12.36 -3.51 1.09
C PHE A 369 -13.09 -3.21 -0.23
N ALA A 370 -12.99 -4.07 -1.25
CA ALA A 370 -13.77 -3.94 -2.47
C ALA A 370 -15.28 -4.02 -2.17
N ARG A 371 -15.69 -4.97 -1.31
CA ARG A 371 -17.08 -5.06 -0.81
C ARG A 371 -17.48 -3.85 0.04
N ALA A 372 -16.58 -3.30 0.86
CA ALA A 372 -16.86 -2.07 1.62
C ALA A 372 -17.12 -0.85 0.70
N CYS A 373 -16.46 -0.80 -0.46
CA CYS A 373 -16.73 0.16 -1.54
C CYS A 373 -17.98 -0.17 -2.39
N GLY A 374 -18.70 -1.27 -2.08
CA GLY A 374 -19.94 -1.69 -2.74
C GLY A 374 -19.80 -2.77 -3.82
N ALA A 375 -18.59 -3.28 -4.09
CA ALA A 375 -18.37 -4.20 -5.21
C ALA A 375 -19.03 -5.57 -5.02
N LEU A 376 -19.46 -6.16 -6.14
CA LEU A 376 -19.92 -7.53 -6.25
C LEU A 376 -18.70 -8.45 -6.39
N VAL A 377 -18.16 -8.86 -5.24
CA VAL A 377 -16.89 -9.59 -5.18
C VAL A 377 -17.07 -11.08 -5.47
N THR A 378 -16.29 -11.59 -6.44
CA THR A 378 -16.12 -13.02 -6.73
C THR A 378 -14.67 -13.42 -6.47
N VAL A 379 -14.46 -14.54 -5.79
CA VAL A 379 -13.13 -15.07 -5.45
C VAL A 379 -12.79 -16.28 -6.31
N VAL A 380 -11.57 -16.31 -6.85
CA VAL A 380 -11.00 -17.45 -7.56
C VAL A 380 -9.86 -18.01 -6.70
N GLU A 381 -9.93 -19.28 -6.31
CA GLU A 381 -8.98 -19.90 -5.40
C GLU A 381 -8.83 -21.39 -5.70
N LEU A 382 -7.63 -21.95 -5.50
CA LEU A 382 -7.29 -23.35 -5.78
C LEU A 382 -7.26 -24.21 -4.51
N ASP A 383 -6.96 -23.62 -3.35
CA ASP A 383 -7.04 -24.28 -2.05
C ASP A 383 -8.52 -24.39 -1.61
N PRO A 384 -9.09 -25.61 -1.47
CA PRO A 384 -10.51 -25.79 -1.14
C PRO A 384 -10.88 -25.31 0.27
N VAL A 385 -9.92 -25.19 1.19
CA VAL A 385 -10.14 -24.63 2.53
C VAL A 385 -10.26 -23.11 2.45
N ARG A 386 -9.43 -22.46 1.63
CA ARG A 386 -9.52 -21.01 1.38
C ARG A 386 -10.74 -20.65 0.53
N GLU A 387 -11.10 -21.46 -0.46
CA GLU A 387 -12.34 -21.30 -1.22
C GLU A 387 -13.57 -21.42 -0.30
N LEU A 388 -13.59 -22.43 0.59
CA LEU A 388 -14.65 -22.57 1.60
C LEU A 388 -14.70 -21.35 2.53
N ARG A 389 -13.54 -20.84 2.97
CA ARG A 389 -13.46 -19.62 3.78
C ARG A 389 -14.06 -18.41 3.04
N ALA A 390 -13.74 -18.20 1.77
CA ALA A 390 -14.31 -17.13 0.96
C ALA A 390 -15.85 -17.19 0.90
N ARG A 391 -16.41 -18.39 0.72
CA ARG A 391 -17.87 -18.59 0.76
C ARG A 391 -18.46 -18.31 2.14
N MET A 392 -17.79 -18.71 3.22
CA MET A 392 -18.21 -18.43 4.60
C MET A 392 -18.12 -16.94 4.97
N ASP A 393 -17.13 -16.23 4.42
CA ASP A 393 -16.99 -14.77 4.53
C ASP A 393 -18.03 -14.01 3.68
N GLY A 394 -18.85 -14.72 2.89
CA GLY A 394 -19.99 -14.20 2.13
C GLY A 394 -19.69 -13.84 0.67
N PHE A 395 -18.62 -14.38 0.08
CA PHE A 395 -18.24 -14.14 -1.32
C PHE A 395 -18.71 -15.27 -2.25
N GLN A 396 -18.99 -14.93 -3.51
CA GLN A 396 -19.15 -15.94 -4.57
C GLN A 396 -17.78 -16.50 -4.94
N THR A 397 -17.73 -17.75 -5.40
CA THR A 397 -16.51 -18.33 -5.97
C THR A 397 -16.78 -18.99 -7.31
N ALA A 398 -15.80 -18.93 -8.21
CA ALA A 398 -15.91 -19.40 -9.59
C ALA A 398 -14.54 -19.84 -10.14
N SER A 399 -14.53 -20.44 -11.34
CA SER A 399 -13.28 -20.63 -12.08
C SER A 399 -12.74 -19.30 -12.59
N LEU A 400 -11.43 -19.24 -12.89
CA LEU A 400 -10.79 -18.03 -13.41
C LEU A 400 -11.47 -17.51 -14.68
N LEU A 401 -11.79 -18.41 -15.62
CA LEU A 401 -12.42 -18.03 -16.89
C LEU A 401 -13.86 -17.53 -16.69
N ASP A 402 -14.65 -18.21 -15.85
CA ASP A 402 -16.04 -17.82 -15.59
C ASP A 402 -16.13 -16.46 -14.87
N ALA A 403 -15.21 -16.20 -13.93
CA ALA A 403 -15.11 -14.93 -13.21
C ALA A 403 -14.67 -13.80 -14.15
N CYS A 404 -13.60 -14.01 -14.92
CA CYS A 404 -13.05 -13.00 -15.82
C CYS A 404 -13.99 -12.66 -17.00
N ALA A 405 -14.80 -13.61 -17.48
CA ALA A 405 -15.68 -13.42 -18.64
C ALA A 405 -16.73 -12.30 -18.51
N ASN A 406 -17.03 -11.85 -17.27
CA ASN A 406 -17.93 -10.72 -17.02
C ASN A 406 -17.36 -9.68 -16.05
N ALA A 407 -16.08 -9.76 -15.70
CA ALA A 407 -15.44 -8.84 -14.78
C ALA A 407 -15.42 -7.39 -15.30
N ASP A 408 -15.59 -6.44 -14.38
CA ASP A 408 -15.23 -5.03 -14.60
C ASP A 408 -13.84 -4.75 -13.99
N TRP A 409 -13.46 -5.50 -12.95
CA TRP A 409 -12.20 -5.43 -12.23
C TRP A 409 -11.65 -6.82 -11.92
N VAL A 410 -10.33 -7.01 -12.00
CA VAL A 410 -9.61 -8.22 -11.59
C VAL A 410 -8.36 -7.84 -10.79
N MET A 411 -8.26 -8.33 -9.57
CA MET A 411 -7.10 -8.17 -8.69
C MET A 411 -6.41 -9.51 -8.48
N SER A 412 -5.13 -9.61 -8.85
CA SER A 412 -4.28 -10.74 -8.47
C SER A 412 -3.68 -10.52 -7.07
N ALA A 413 -3.79 -11.52 -6.20
CA ALA A 413 -3.31 -11.50 -4.82
C ALA A 413 -2.64 -12.84 -4.44
N THR A 414 -1.97 -13.48 -5.40
CA THR A 414 -1.29 -14.78 -5.21
C THR A 414 0.20 -14.63 -4.90
N GLY A 415 0.87 -13.66 -5.54
CA GLY A 415 2.33 -13.62 -5.61
C GLY A 415 2.89 -14.85 -6.31
N GLU A 416 2.27 -15.27 -7.40
CA GLU A 416 2.68 -16.41 -8.24
C GLU A 416 2.60 -16.00 -9.72
N ARG A 417 3.50 -16.58 -10.54
CA ARG A 417 3.53 -16.34 -11.98
C ARG A 417 2.30 -16.95 -12.67
N ASP A 418 1.88 -16.34 -13.77
CA ASP A 418 0.84 -16.84 -14.68
C ASP A 418 -0.54 -16.99 -14.01
N THR A 419 -0.79 -16.27 -12.90
CA THR A 419 -2.07 -16.28 -12.19
C THR A 419 -3.21 -15.71 -13.03
N ILE A 420 -2.97 -14.63 -13.78
CA ILE A 420 -3.90 -14.11 -14.78
C ILE A 420 -3.36 -14.53 -16.16
N THR A 421 -3.80 -15.71 -16.61
CA THR A 421 -3.32 -16.35 -17.85
C THR A 421 -3.75 -15.60 -19.12
N LEU A 422 -3.13 -15.97 -20.24
CA LEU A 422 -3.48 -15.43 -21.56
C LEU A 422 -4.95 -15.70 -21.93
N GLU A 423 -5.49 -16.87 -21.56
CA GLU A 423 -6.91 -17.21 -21.76
C GLU A 423 -7.84 -16.41 -20.85
N ALA A 424 -7.42 -16.13 -19.62
CA ALA A 424 -8.18 -15.29 -18.70
C ALA A 424 -8.28 -13.85 -19.22
N LEU A 425 -7.16 -13.26 -19.66
CA LEU A 425 -7.15 -12.00 -20.41
C LEU A 425 -8.00 -12.10 -21.68
N ALA A 426 -7.96 -13.24 -22.39
CA ALA A 426 -8.77 -13.47 -23.58
C ALA A 426 -10.28 -13.62 -23.29
N ALA A 427 -10.68 -13.88 -22.06
CA ALA A 427 -12.09 -13.88 -21.62
C ALA A 427 -12.58 -12.49 -21.21
N MET A 428 -11.70 -11.60 -20.74
CA MET A 428 -12.10 -10.31 -20.14
C MET A 428 -12.87 -9.39 -21.10
N PRO A 429 -13.91 -8.68 -20.60
CA PRO A 429 -14.59 -7.67 -21.39
C PRO A 429 -13.73 -6.43 -21.71
N ASP A 430 -14.18 -5.64 -22.69
CA ASP A 430 -13.60 -4.33 -22.99
C ASP A 430 -13.65 -3.38 -21.79
N ALA A 431 -12.53 -2.66 -21.58
CA ALA A 431 -12.24 -1.77 -20.47
C ALA A 431 -12.28 -2.41 -19.07
N CYS A 432 -12.09 -3.74 -18.98
CA CYS A 432 -11.82 -4.41 -17.70
C CYS A 432 -10.49 -3.92 -17.12
N VAL A 433 -10.47 -3.61 -15.82
CA VAL A 433 -9.26 -3.16 -15.10
C VAL A 433 -8.56 -4.33 -14.43
N VAL A 434 -7.25 -4.49 -14.64
CA VAL A 434 -6.42 -5.52 -14.01
C VAL A 434 -5.36 -4.87 -13.13
N THR A 435 -5.20 -5.38 -11.91
CA THR A 435 -4.23 -4.90 -10.92
C THR A 435 -3.59 -6.07 -10.17
N VAL A 436 -2.38 -5.88 -9.64
CA VAL A 436 -1.56 -6.93 -9.00
C VAL A 436 -1.12 -6.47 -7.61
N SER A 437 -1.27 -7.36 -6.63
CA SER A 437 -0.89 -7.14 -5.22
C SER A 437 0.25 -8.07 -4.76
N GLY A 438 0.69 -9.00 -5.60
CA GLY A 438 1.74 -9.98 -5.27
C GLY A 438 3.14 -9.62 -5.76
N GLY A 439 3.25 -8.81 -6.82
CA GLY A 439 4.51 -8.21 -7.29
C GLY A 439 5.46 -9.15 -8.04
N VAL A 440 5.03 -10.36 -8.41
CA VAL A 440 5.88 -11.31 -9.13
C VAL A 440 5.84 -11.03 -10.65
N THR A 441 7.01 -11.03 -11.30
CA THR A 441 7.12 -10.86 -12.76
C THR A 441 6.25 -11.88 -13.49
N ASP A 442 5.46 -11.41 -14.47
CA ASP A 442 4.45 -12.21 -15.19
C ASP A 442 3.33 -12.83 -14.30
N GLU A 443 3.01 -12.26 -13.12
CA GLU A 443 1.75 -12.62 -12.39
C GLU A 443 0.49 -12.33 -13.25
N VAL A 444 0.59 -11.36 -14.16
CA VAL A 444 -0.27 -11.22 -15.35
C VAL A 444 0.54 -11.62 -16.58
N ALA A 445 -0.02 -12.45 -17.47
CA ALA A 445 0.64 -13.01 -18.65
C ALA A 445 0.95 -12.00 -19.79
N LEU A 446 1.48 -10.81 -19.48
CA LEU A 446 1.80 -9.75 -20.43
C LEU A 446 2.90 -10.19 -21.41
N SER A 447 3.97 -10.83 -20.92
CA SER A 447 5.03 -11.34 -21.78
C SER A 447 4.53 -12.37 -22.79
N GLU A 448 3.50 -13.14 -22.45
CA GLU A 448 2.89 -14.11 -23.37
C GLU A 448 1.93 -13.43 -24.35
N ALA A 449 1.12 -12.46 -23.89
CA ALA A 449 0.25 -11.67 -24.75
C ALA A 449 1.04 -10.93 -25.86
N LEU A 450 2.18 -10.31 -25.50
CA LEU A 450 3.06 -9.65 -26.48
C LEU A 450 3.68 -10.64 -27.48
N LYS A 451 4.10 -11.84 -27.03
CA LYS A 451 4.56 -12.92 -27.92
C LYS A 451 3.44 -13.44 -28.84
N ALA A 452 2.19 -13.43 -28.37
CA ALA A 452 1.00 -13.78 -29.13
C ALA A 452 0.55 -12.67 -30.11
N GLY A 453 1.31 -11.57 -30.24
CA GLY A 453 1.04 -10.48 -31.18
C GLY A 453 -0.01 -9.47 -30.70
N TRP A 454 -0.33 -9.45 -29.41
CA TRP A 454 -1.16 -8.39 -28.81
C TRP A 454 -0.31 -7.13 -28.66
N THR A 455 -0.92 -5.94 -28.66
CA THR A 455 -0.18 -4.68 -28.65
C THR A 455 -0.40 -3.90 -27.37
N TRP A 456 0.70 -3.40 -26.79
CA TRP A 456 0.68 -2.48 -25.66
C TRP A 456 0.60 -1.03 -26.11
N VAL A 457 -0.16 -0.21 -25.38
CA VAL A 457 -0.20 1.25 -25.53
C VAL A 457 -0.07 1.88 -24.15
N ASP A 458 1.02 2.62 -23.90
CA ASP A 458 1.17 3.39 -22.67
C ASP A 458 0.16 4.55 -22.62
N SER A 459 -0.32 4.87 -21.42
CA SER A 459 -1.25 5.99 -21.19
C SER A 459 -0.52 7.32 -20.97
N ASP A 460 -1.25 8.42 -21.10
CA ASP A 460 -0.82 9.75 -20.61
C ASP A 460 -0.88 9.82 -19.06
N ASP A 461 -1.69 8.97 -18.43
CA ASP A 461 -1.85 8.90 -16.97
C ASP A 461 -0.84 7.90 -16.35
N ARG A 462 -0.26 8.28 -15.21
CA ARG A 462 0.79 7.53 -14.50
C ARG A 462 0.36 6.08 -14.24
N ALA A 463 1.25 5.13 -14.52
CA ALA A 463 1.06 3.71 -14.20
C ALA A 463 -0.26 3.10 -14.76
N VAL A 464 -0.76 3.63 -15.88
CA VAL A 464 -1.88 3.05 -16.62
C VAL A 464 -1.39 2.64 -18.01
N GLY A 465 -1.77 1.47 -18.48
CA GLY A 465 -1.55 1.04 -19.85
C GLY A 465 -2.69 0.21 -20.41
N LEU A 466 -2.75 0.14 -21.74
CA LEU A 466 -3.81 -0.55 -22.46
C LEU A 466 -3.22 -1.71 -23.23
N LEU A 467 -3.69 -2.92 -22.91
CA LEU A 467 -3.38 -4.12 -23.66
C LEU A 467 -4.49 -4.34 -24.69
N CYS A 468 -4.20 -4.09 -25.96
CA CYS A 468 -5.14 -4.29 -27.06
C CYS A 468 -5.17 -5.77 -27.46
N VAL A 469 -6.34 -6.40 -27.32
CA VAL A 469 -6.55 -7.82 -27.61
C VAL A 469 -7.11 -7.97 -29.03
N PRO A 470 -6.48 -8.77 -29.91
CA PRO A 470 -6.99 -8.99 -31.27
C PRO A 470 -8.25 -9.84 -31.24
N ALA A 471 -9.19 -9.59 -32.17
CA ALA A 471 -10.44 -10.35 -32.26
C ALA A 471 -10.22 -11.87 -32.51
N THR A 472 -9.10 -12.25 -33.13
CA THR A 472 -8.69 -13.65 -33.30
C THR A 472 -8.36 -14.37 -31.99
N ALA A 473 -8.09 -13.64 -30.90
CA ALA A 473 -7.91 -14.21 -29.57
C ALA A 473 -9.23 -14.46 -28.83
N THR A 474 -10.33 -13.80 -29.23
CA THR A 474 -11.70 -14.11 -28.75
C THR A 474 -12.39 -15.19 -29.57
N ASP A 475 -12.15 -15.22 -30.88
CA ASP A 475 -12.70 -16.21 -31.79
C ASP A 475 -11.64 -16.64 -32.81
N PRO A 476 -10.99 -17.81 -32.61
CA PRO A 476 -9.98 -18.34 -33.52
C PRO A 476 -10.51 -18.68 -34.93
N ALA A 477 -11.82 -18.70 -35.15
CA ALA A 477 -12.41 -18.91 -36.47
C ALA A 477 -12.49 -17.62 -37.31
N LEU A 478 -12.24 -16.44 -36.72
CA LEU A 478 -12.15 -15.19 -37.46
C LEU A 478 -10.89 -15.18 -38.35
N PRO A 479 -11.00 -14.80 -39.64
CA PRO A 479 -9.85 -14.78 -40.53
C PRO A 479 -8.84 -13.72 -40.10
N GLY A 480 -7.58 -14.15 -39.90
CA GLY A 480 -6.45 -13.28 -39.58
C GLY A 480 -6.09 -12.35 -40.75
N GLY A 481 -6.88 -11.29 -40.94
CA GLY A 481 -6.79 -10.46 -42.15
C GLY A 481 -7.67 -9.21 -42.16
N ALA A 482 -7.97 -8.61 -41.01
CA ALA A 482 -8.61 -7.28 -40.94
C ALA A 482 -7.57 -6.15 -40.98
N GLN A 483 -6.93 -5.94 -42.14
CA GLN A 483 -6.17 -4.71 -42.39
C GLN A 483 -7.12 -3.57 -42.75
N GLY A 484 -7.65 -2.91 -41.72
CA GLY A 484 -8.55 -1.76 -41.83
C GLY A 484 -9.36 -1.56 -40.56
N ASN A 485 -9.58 -0.30 -40.17
CA ASN A 485 -10.36 0.06 -38.97
C ASN A 485 -11.73 -0.65 -38.93
N GLU A 486 -12.23 -0.86 -37.70
CA GLU A 486 -13.59 -1.33 -37.33
C GLU A 486 -13.81 -2.84 -37.06
N ALA A 487 -12.79 -3.70 -37.21
CA ALA A 487 -12.76 -4.94 -36.42
C ALA A 487 -12.32 -4.59 -34.97
N ALA A 488 -13.27 -4.16 -34.14
CA ALA A 488 -12.99 -3.51 -32.86
C ALA A 488 -12.08 -4.34 -31.94
N HIS A 489 -10.81 -3.94 -31.85
CA HIS A 489 -9.90 -4.40 -30.81
C HIS A 489 -10.48 -3.97 -29.46
N ARG A 490 -10.73 -4.94 -28.56
CA ARG A 490 -10.99 -4.61 -27.17
C ARG A 490 -9.67 -4.22 -26.48
N HIS A 491 -9.76 -3.41 -25.45
CA HIS A 491 -8.65 -3.06 -24.59
C HIS A 491 -8.90 -3.55 -23.16
N ILE A 492 -7.85 -4.04 -22.52
CA ILE A 492 -7.82 -4.31 -21.08
C ILE A 492 -6.93 -3.24 -20.46
N THR A 493 -7.41 -2.59 -19.40
CA THR A 493 -6.64 -1.60 -18.67
C THR A 493 -5.78 -2.31 -17.64
N ILE A 494 -4.48 -2.38 -17.91
CA ILE A 494 -3.50 -2.98 -17.00
C ILE A 494 -2.87 -1.87 -16.19
N LEU A 495 -3.00 -1.93 -14.87
CA LEU A 495 -2.33 -1.01 -13.97
C LEU A 495 -0.88 -1.46 -13.74
N ASP A 496 0.02 -0.49 -13.81
CA ASP A 496 1.45 -0.60 -13.53
C ASP A 496 2.18 -1.80 -14.16
N LYS A 497 1.77 -2.21 -15.36
CA LYS A 497 2.37 -3.37 -16.07
C LYS A 497 2.39 -4.65 -15.22
N GLY A 498 1.48 -4.78 -14.25
CA GLY A 498 1.42 -5.92 -13.32
C GLY A 498 2.41 -5.88 -12.16
N GLY A 499 3.03 -4.73 -11.87
CA GLY A 499 3.87 -4.52 -10.69
C GLY A 499 3.11 -4.60 -9.35
N CYS A 500 3.83 -4.53 -8.24
CA CYS A 500 3.25 -4.55 -6.89
C CYS A 500 2.55 -3.21 -6.60
N ILE A 501 1.29 -3.08 -7.03
CA ILE A 501 0.67 -1.79 -7.36
C ILE A 501 0.72 -0.74 -6.25
N ASN A 502 0.66 -1.15 -4.98
CA ASN A 502 0.74 -0.25 -3.84
C ASN A 502 2.16 0.30 -3.61
N CYS A 503 3.20 -0.48 -3.88
CA CYS A 503 4.60 -0.09 -3.69
C CYS A 503 5.17 0.64 -4.90
N THR A 504 4.93 0.12 -6.11
CA THR A 504 5.49 0.66 -7.36
C THR A 504 4.68 1.84 -7.91
N ALA A 505 3.36 1.84 -7.70
CA ALA A 505 2.48 2.94 -8.11
C ALA A 505 1.82 3.69 -6.94
N GLY A 506 2.13 3.38 -5.68
CA GLY A 506 1.63 4.08 -4.49
C GLY A 506 2.73 4.35 -3.45
N GLU A 507 2.33 4.70 -2.23
CA GLU A 507 3.26 4.79 -1.07
C GLU A 507 3.10 3.57 -0.14
N GLY A 508 3.03 2.37 -0.71
CA GLY A 508 2.93 1.11 0.01
C GLY A 508 1.77 1.04 1.02
N ASN A 509 2.02 0.34 2.13
CA ASN A 509 1.09 0.22 3.24
C ASN A 509 1.06 1.46 4.16
N ALA A 510 0.01 1.60 4.96
CA ALA A 510 -0.13 2.69 5.93
C ALA A 510 1.07 2.78 6.90
N ILE A 511 1.44 4.00 7.28
CA ILE A 511 2.60 4.27 8.16
C ILE A 511 2.50 3.51 9.48
N GLU A 512 1.32 3.41 10.09
CA GLU A 512 1.13 2.73 11.38
C GLU A 512 1.33 1.21 11.31
N ILE A 513 0.97 0.60 10.16
CA ILE A 513 1.20 -0.82 9.91
C ILE A 513 2.70 -1.05 9.70
N MET A 514 3.34 -0.24 8.85
CA MET A 514 4.78 -0.39 8.61
C MET A 514 5.64 0.03 9.80
N ASP A 515 5.15 0.85 10.72
CA ASP A 515 5.79 1.06 12.03
C ASP A 515 5.84 -0.23 12.86
N MET A 516 4.86 -1.12 12.69
CA MET A 516 4.88 -2.44 13.30
C MET A 516 5.77 -3.42 12.51
N SER A 517 5.67 -3.45 11.17
CA SER A 517 6.50 -4.32 10.33
C SER A 517 8.01 -3.97 10.44
N PHE A 518 8.36 -2.68 10.47
CA PHE A 518 9.72 -2.23 10.76
C PHE A 518 10.15 -2.46 12.22
N ALA A 519 9.23 -2.43 13.20
CA ALA A 519 9.57 -2.87 14.56
C ALA A 519 9.84 -4.38 14.66
N VAL A 520 9.21 -5.20 13.81
CA VAL A 520 9.59 -6.61 13.61
C VAL A 520 11.00 -6.70 13.03
N GLN A 521 11.31 -5.96 11.96
CA GLN A 521 12.67 -5.95 11.37
C GLN A 521 13.76 -5.50 12.36
N VAL A 522 13.53 -4.43 13.12
CA VAL A 522 14.48 -3.97 14.16
C VAL A 522 14.59 -4.99 15.30
N SER A 523 13.52 -5.75 15.58
CA SER A 523 13.58 -6.88 16.53
C SER A 523 14.37 -8.07 15.98
N SER A 524 14.28 -8.37 14.68
CA SER A 524 15.12 -9.35 13.99
C SER A 524 16.60 -8.93 14.01
N LEU A 525 16.89 -7.65 13.74
CA LEU A 525 18.23 -7.07 13.85
C LEU A 525 18.78 -7.16 15.28
N ARG A 526 17.95 -6.89 16.29
CA ARG A 526 18.31 -7.02 17.71
C ARG A 526 18.74 -8.45 18.04
N GLU A 527 18.03 -9.45 17.53
CA GLU A 527 18.35 -10.84 17.83
C GLU A 527 19.61 -11.32 17.09
N LEU A 528 19.83 -10.90 15.83
CA LEU A 528 21.11 -11.11 15.14
C LEU A 528 22.29 -10.47 15.90
N LEU A 529 22.15 -9.22 16.34
CA LEU A 529 23.15 -8.52 17.15
C LEU A 529 23.40 -9.16 18.51
N ARG A 530 22.38 -9.78 19.10
CA ARG A 530 22.47 -10.51 20.38
C ARG A 530 23.32 -11.78 20.23
N HIS A 531 23.11 -12.55 19.17
CA HIS A 531 23.87 -13.79 18.90
C HIS A 531 25.31 -13.55 18.41
N GLU A 532 25.65 -12.32 18.02
CA GLU A 532 27.03 -11.88 17.79
C GLU A 532 27.81 -11.59 19.08
N ASN A 533 27.13 -11.47 20.23
CA ASN A 533 27.79 -11.28 21.52
C ASN A 533 28.35 -12.61 22.02
N PRO A 534 29.66 -12.75 22.33
CA PRO A 534 30.26 -14.01 22.78
C PRO A 534 29.71 -14.59 24.11
N THR A 535 28.78 -13.89 24.77
CA THR A 535 28.04 -14.37 25.94
C THR A 535 26.78 -15.18 25.59
N HIS A 536 26.40 -15.23 24.31
CA HIS A 536 25.28 -15.98 23.77
C HIS A 536 25.78 -17.05 22.79
N ASP A 537 25.05 -18.15 22.64
CA ASP A 537 25.35 -19.14 21.61
C ASP A 537 25.18 -18.52 20.21
N PRO A 538 26.07 -18.80 19.24
CA PRO A 538 25.97 -18.23 17.90
C PRO A 538 24.77 -18.82 17.14
N LEU A 539 24.05 -17.97 16.42
CA LEU A 539 22.95 -18.39 15.55
C LEU A 539 23.55 -19.04 14.27
N PRO A 540 23.27 -20.33 13.97
CA PRO A 540 23.90 -21.01 12.85
C PRO A 540 23.37 -20.48 11.51
N ALA A 541 24.13 -20.71 10.43
CA ALA A 541 23.66 -20.38 9.09
C ALA A 541 22.35 -21.13 8.74
N GLY A 542 21.41 -20.44 8.10
CA GLY A 542 20.07 -20.96 7.85
C GLY A 542 18.97 -19.93 8.09
N LEU A 543 17.73 -20.34 7.85
CA LEU A 543 16.54 -19.52 8.06
C LEU A 543 15.95 -19.78 9.46
N HIS A 544 15.70 -18.72 10.23
CA HIS A 544 15.23 -18.76 11.62
C HIS A 544 13.96 -17.94 11.79
N SER A 545 13.05 -18.38 12.66
CA SER A 545 11.88 -17.57 13.06
C SER A 545 12.29 -16.54 14.12
N LEU A 546 11.65 -15.36 14.09
CA LEU A 546 11.77 -14.39 15.18
C LEU A 546 11.25 -15.02 16.50
N PRO A 547 11.97 -14.90 17.63
CA PRO A 547 11.49 -15.41 18.92
C PRO A 547 10.14 -14.83 19.35
N GLU A 548 9.32 -15.66 19.99
CA GLU A 548 7.93 -15.29 20.30
C GLU A 548 7.85 -14.12 21.31
N ASP A 549 8.81 -14.00 22.23
CA ASP A 549 8.89 -12.89 23.18
C ASP A 549 9.25 -11.56 22.49
N ALA A 550 10.12 -11.59 21.48
CA ALA A 550 10.44 -10.43 20.65
C ALA A 550 9.21 -9.96 19.83
N ASP A 551 8.50 -10.89 19.19
CA ASP A 551 7.24 -10.62 18.46
C ASP A 551 6.13 -10.10 19.40
N ASN A 552 5.96 -10.74 20.58
CA ASN A 552 5.02 -10.30 21.61
C ASN A 552 5.34 -8.89 22.14
N LEU A 553 6.62 -8.47 22.18
CA LEU A 553 7.00 -7.12 22.60
C LEU A 553 6.60 -6.07 21.56
N VAL A 554 6.69 -6.37 20.27
CA VAL A 554 6.20 -5.49 19.19
C VAL A 554 4.70 -5.28 19.36
N ALA A 555 3.90 -6.35 19.41
CA ALA A 555 2.44 -6.25 19.59
C ALA A 555 2.02 -5.46 20.84
N ARG A 556 2.73 -5.62 21.97
CA ARG A 556 2.46 -4.84 23.20
C ARG A 556 2.75 -3.36 23.02
N ARG A 557 3.88 -3.00 22.39
CA ARG A 557 4.22 -1.60 22.09
C ARG A 557 3.21 -0.97 21.14
N THR A 558 2.74 -1.71 20.14
CA THR A 558 1.69 -1.28 19.24
C THR A 558 0.40 -0.92 20.00
N LEU A 559 -0.04 -1.77 20.93
CA LEU A 559 -1.18 -1.47 21.80
C LEU A 559 -0.93 -0.27 22.73
N ASP A 560 0.23 -0.20 23.38
CA ASP A 560 0.53 0.85 24.37
C ASP A 560 0.79 2.24 23.74
N LEU A 561 1.30 2.30 22.50
CA LEU A 561 1.82 3.52 21.87
C LEU A 561 1.01 4.03 20.67
N GLN A 562 0.37 3.15 19.90
CA GLN A 562 -0.51 3.56 18.78
C GLN A 562 -1.98 3.55 19.24
N TRP A 563 -2.46 2.44 19.83
CA TRP A 563 -3.86 2.26 20.23
C TRP A 563 -4.13 2.56 21.71
N THR A 564 -3.87 3.82 22.12
CA THR A 564 -3.84 4.29 23.51
C THR A 564 -5.14 4.16 24.35
N THR A 565 -6.23 3.65 23.78
CA THR A 565 -7.46 3.32 24.52
C THR A 565 -7.29 2.08 25.38
N LYS A 566 -6.64 2.24 26.54
CA LYS A 566 -6.46 1.16 27.53
C LYS A 566 -7.82 0.52 27.90
N PRO A 567 -8.10 -0.74 27.54
CA PRO A 567 -9.16 -1.47 28.21
C PRO A 567 -8.74 -1.64 29.68
N GLN A 568 -9.63 -1.37 30.63
CA GLN A 568 -9.45 -1.88 31.99
C GLN A 568 -9.97 -3.32 32.03
N PRO A 569 -9.11 -4.35 32.09
CA PRO A 569 -9.56 -5.72 32.20
C PRO A 569 -9.86 -5.98 33.67
N THR A 570 -11.11 -5.76 34.09
CA THR A 570 -11.54 -5.98 35.49
C THR A 570 -11.43 -7.45 35.91
N SER A 571 -11.47 -8.37 34.93
CA SER A 571 -10.92 -9.73 35.04
C SER A 571 -10.74 -10.33 33.64
N PHE A 572 -9.69 -11.12 33.41
CA PHE A 572 -9.60 -12.03 32.27
C PHE A 572 -9.19 -13.42 32.76
N ALA A 573 -9.90 -14.45 32.29
CA ALA A 573 -9.41 -15.82 32.35
C ALA A 573 -8.30 -16.00 31.30
N LYS A 574 -7.32 -16.86 31.59
CA LYS A 574 -6.25 -17.18 30.63
C LYS A 574 -6.83 -17.91 29.42
N GLU A 575 -6.45 -17.48 28.22
CA GLU A 575 -6.67 -18.13 26.92
C GLU A 575 -8.13 -18.43 26.56
N THR A 576 -8.74 -17.52 25.79
CA THR A 576 -10.00 -17.78 25.08
C THR A 576 -9.71 -18.32 23.68
N HIS A 577 -9.75 -19.65 23.53
CA HIS A 577 -9.73 -20.37 22.25
C HIS A 577 -11.16 -20.68 21.73
N VAL A 578 -12.13 -19.82 22.02
CA VAL A 578 -13.57 -20.02 21.73
C VAL A 578 -14.07 -18.93 20.79
#